data_AF-A0A6I3U9K4-F1
#
_entry.id   AF-A0A6I3U9K4-F1
#
_cell.length_a   1.000
_cell.length_b   1.000
_cell.length_c   1.000
_cell.angle_alpha   90.00
_cell.angle_beta   90.00
_cell.angle_gamma   90.00
#
_symmetry.space_group_name_H-M   'P 1'
#
loop_
_entity.id
_entity.type
_entity.pdbx_description
1 polymer ?
#
loop_
_entity_poly.entity_id
_entity_poly.type
_entity_poly.pdbx_seq_one_letter_code
_entity_poly.pdbx_strand_id
1 'polypeptide(L)'
;VPVVRSNQTLLGVVTRRDVMEKMSRSQVSALPTFSEQIGQKLSYHHDEVVITVEPFMLEKNGVLANGVLAEILNHMTQDLVVNSGRNLI
;
A
#
# COMPACT_ATOMS: atom_id res chain seq x y z
N VAL A 1 -5.83 -18.81 -13.39
CA VAL A 1 -6.92 -18.99 -12.40
C VAL A 1 -8.21 -19.28 -13.16
N PRO A 2 -8.91 -20.38 -12.89
CA PRO A 2 -10.18 -20.68 -13.57
C PRO A 2 -11.25 -19.67 -13.15
N VAL A 3 -12.03 -19.17 -14.11
CA VAL A 3 -13.16 -18.29 -13.87
C VAL A 3 -14.42 -19.14 -13.94
N VAL A 4 -15.14 -19.22 -12.82
CA VAL A 4 -16.34 -20.04 -12.69
C VAL A 4 -17.54 -19.17 -12.34
N ARG A 5 -18.72 -19.49 -12.90
CA ARG A 5 -19.98 -18.88 -12.51
C ARG A 5 -20.46 -19.47 -11.17
N SER A 6 -21.35 -18.78 -10.47
CA SER A 6 -21.98 -19.24 -9.22
C SER A 6 -22.60 -20.65 -9.30
N ASN A 7 -23.07 -21.07 -10.48
CA ASN A 7 -23.57 -22.42 -10.75
C ASN A 7 -22.46 -23.44 -11.11
N GLN A 8 -21.21 -23.18 -10.75
CA GLN A 8 -20.03 -24.02 -11.00
C GLN A 8 -19.70 -24.27 -12.48
N THR A 9 -20.31 -23.54 -13.42
CA THR A 9 -19.94 -23.64 -14.84
C THR A 9 -18.61 -22.94 -15.10
N LEU A 10 -17.67 -23.62 -15.76
CA LEU A 10 -16.39 -23.05 -16.19
C LEU A 10 -16.60 -22.06 -17.34
N LEU A 11 -16.18 -20.81 -17.14
CA LEU A 11 -16.25 -19.75 -18.14
C LEU A 11 -14.93 -19.57 -18.89
N GLY A 12 -13.82 -20.00 -18.28
CA GLY A 12 -12.49 -19.94 -18.89
C GLY A 12 -11.37 -19.92 -17.87
N VAL A 13 -10.18 -19.51 -18.32
CA VAL A 13 -9.00 -19.33 -17.48
C VAL A 13 -8.47 -17.93 -17.68
N VAL A 14 -8.23 -17.19 -16.60
CA VAL A 14 -7.52 -15.92 -16.64
C VAL A 14 -6.07 -16.13 -16.23
N THR A 15 -5.14 -15.67 -17.08
CA THR A 15 -3.70 -15.69 -16.81
C THR A 15 -3.21 -14.32 -16.38
N ARG A 16 -1.99 -14.26 -15.82
CA ARG A 16 -1.35 -12.97 -15.50
C ARG A 16 -1.18 -12.09 -16.75
N ARG A 17 -0.90 -12.70 -17.92
CA ARG A 17 -0.76 -11.97 -19.19
C ARG A 17 -2.09 -11.31 -19.59
N ASP A 18 -3.20 -12.04 -19.52
CA ASP A 18 -4.52 -11.52 -19.89
C ASP A 18 -4.91 -10.31 -19.04
N VAL A 19 -4.61 -10.36 -17.73
CA VAL A 19 -4.83 -9.22 -16.83
C VAL A 19 -3.97 -8.03 -17.25
N MET A 20 -2.67 -8.23 -17.43
CA MET A 20 -1.74 -7.15 -17.77
C MET A 20 -2.02 -6.52 -19.14
N GLU A 21 -2.47 -7.29 -20.12
CA GLU A 21 -2.83 -6.79 -21.45
C GLU A 21 -4.16 -6.01 -21.45
N LYS A 22 -5.09 -6.36 -20.56
CA LYS A 22 -6.43 -5.75 -20.48
C LYS A 22 -6.54 -4.66 -19.41
N MET A 23 -5.59 -4.56 -18.49
CA MET A 23 -5.53 -3.50 -17.49
C MET A 23 -5.12 -2.20 -18.19
N SER A 24 -6.09 -1.33 -18.46
CA SER A 24 -5.79 0.01 -18.97
C SER A 24 -4.86 0.72 -17.99
N ARG A 25 -3.78 1.35 -18.50
CA ARG A 25 -2.89 2.21 -17.68
C ARG A 25 -3.66 3.32 -16.93
N SER A 26 -4.86 3.67 -17.37
CA SER A 26 -5.74 4.67 -16.73
C SER A 26 -6.69 4.11 -15.66
N GLN A 27 -6.75 2.79 -15.48
CA GLN A 27 -7.48 2.13 -14.38
C GLN A 27 -6.52 1.59 -13.33
N VAL A 28 -5.44 2.31 -13.04
CA VAL A 28 -4.85 2.21 -11.70
C VAL A 28 -5.97 2.67 -10.77
N SER A 29 -6.50 1.74 -9.98
CA SER A 29 -7.61 1.93 -9.06
C SER A 29 -7.57 3.33 -8.42
N ALA A 30 -8.66 4.09 -8.52
CA ALA A 30 -8.79 5.37 -7.80
C ALA A 30 -8.82 5.20 -6.27
N LEU A 31 -8.77 3.96 -5.78
CA LEU A 31 -8.66 3.66 -4.36
C LEU A 31 -7.19 3.82 -3.94
N PRO A 32 -6.91 4.55 -2.86
CA PRO A 32 -5.56 4.71 -2.35
C PRO A 32 -4.98 3.36 -1.97
N THR A 33 -3.73 3.15 -2.36
CA THR A 33 -2.92 2.00 -1.97
C THR A 33 -2.72 1.98 -0.46
N PHE A 34 -2.34 0.82 0.10
CA PHE A 34 -1.99 0.71 1.51
C PHE A 34 -0.89 1.71 1.91
N SER A 35 0.12 1.88 1.07
CA SER A 35 1.21 2.83 1.30
C SER A 35 0.69 4.28 1.38
N GLU A 36 -0.20 4.69 0.47
CA GLU A 36 -0.82 6.02 0.53
C GLU A 36 -1.68 6.21 1.78
N GLN A 37 -2.44 5.20 2.18
CA GLN A 37 -3.25 5.25 3.40
C GLN A 37 -2.40 5.38 4.66
N ILE A 38 -1.25 4.70 4.72
CA ILE A 38 -0.31 4.81 5.85
C ILE A 38 0.34 6.20 5.88
N GLY A 39 0.79 6.71 4.73
CA GLY A 39 1.37 8.06 4.61
C GLY A 39 0.40 9.16 5.06
N GLN A 40 -0.88 9.05 4.71
CA GLN A 40 -1.92 10.01 5.15
C GLN A 40 -2.17 10.03 6.66
N LYS A 41 -1.77 8.98 7.39
CA LYS A 41 -1.98 8.86 8.85
C LYS A 41 -0.75 9.30 9.64
N LEU A 42 0.34 9.62 8.95
CA LEU A 42 1.55 10.17 9.54
C LEU A 42 1.37 11.69 9.75
N SER A 43 1.59 12.15 10.98
CA SER A 43 1.53 13.56 11.33
C SER A 43 2.86 13.98 11.96
N TYR A 44 3.40 15.09 11.47
CA TYR A 44 4.67 15.65 11.93
C TYR A 44 4.39 16.80 12.91
N HIS A 45 4.80 16.63 14.15
CA HIS A 45 4.67 17.65 15.20
C HIS A 45 6.05 18.00 15.72
N HIS A 46 6.62 19.11 15.21
CA HIS A 46 7.99 19.54 15.50
C HIS A 46 9.02 18.43 15.17
N ASP A 47 9.57 17.78 16.19
CA ASP A 47 10.58 16.70 16.10
C ASP A 47 9.96 15.29 16.30
N GLU A 48 8.65 15.20 16.49
CA GLU A 48 7.96 13.95 16.73
C GLU A 48 7.13 13.54 15.52
N VAL A 49 7.23 12.24 15.20
CA VAL A 49 6.36 11.61 14.21
C VAL A 49 5.27 10.85 14.96
N VAL A 50 4.03 11.29 14.79
CA VAL A 50 2.86 10.68 15.41
C VAL A 50 2.08 9.94 14.35
N ILE A 51 1.68 8.71 14.66
CA ILE A 51 0.80 7.91 13.81
C ILE A 51 -0.44 7.47 14.59
N THR A 52 -1.60 7.65 13.98
CA THR A 52 -2.84 7.04 14.48
C THR A 52 -2.94 5.60 13.94
N VAL A 53 -2.85 4.62 14.85
CA VAL A 53 -2.94 3.20 14.48
C VAL A 53 -4.40 2.77 14.35
N GLU A 54 -4.74 2.18 13.21
CA GLU A 54 -6.07 1.66 12.93
C GLU A 54 -6.08 0.12 12.93
N PRO A 55 -7.24 -0.54 13.17
CA PRO A 55 -7.29 -2.00 13.29
C PRO A 55 -6.75 -2.77 12.07
N PHE A 56 -6.85 -2.20 10.87
CA PHE A 56 -6.32 -2.84 9.66
C PHE A 56 -4.78 -2.89 9.62
N MET A 57 -4.11 -2.07 10.44
CA MET A 57 -2.66 -2.00 10.55
C MET A 57 -2.07 -3.08 11.48
N LEU A 58 -2.94 -3.80 12.18
CA LEU A 58 -2.57 -4.76 13.20
C LEU A 58 -2.68 -6.20 12.69
N GLU A 59 -1.74 -7.02 13.12
CA GLU A 59 -1.84 -8.46 13.05
C GLU A 59 -2.88 -8.99 14.05
N LYS A 60 -3.25 -10.26 13.93
CA LYS A 60 -4.27 -10.90 14.79
C LYS A 60 -3.94 -10.85 16.30
N ASN A 61 -2.66 -10.71 16.64
CA ASN A 61 -2.17 -10.60 18.01
C ASN A 61 -2.12 -9.14 18.52
N GLY A 62 -2.60 -8.17 17.74
CA GLY A 62 -2.65 -6.76 18.11
C GLY A 62 -1.32 -6.00 17.96
N VAL A 63 -0.28 -6.61 17.36
CA VAL A 63 0.96 -5.90 17.04
C VAL A 63 0.87 -5.26 15.66
N LEU A 64 1.62 -4.19 15.42
CA LEU A 64 1.73 -3.61 14.08
C LEU A 64 2.26 -4.66 13.10
N ALA A 65 1.58 -4.77 11.96
CA ALA A 65 2.02 -5.62 10.88
C ALA A 65 3.40 -5.18 10.38
N ASN A 66 4.27 -6.14 10.07
CA ASN A 66 5.65 -5.84 9.67
C ASN A 66 5.70 -4.96 8.40
N GLY A 67 4.78 -5.18 7.47
CA GLY A 67 4.66 -4.33 6.27
C GLY A 67 4.27 -2.88 6.60
N VAL A 68 3.45 -2.67 7.63
CA VAL A 68 3.07 -1.33 8.09
C VAL A 68 4.26 -0.63 8.74
N LEU A 69 5.00 -1.32 9.61
CA LEU A 69 6.23 -0.78 10.22
C LEU A 69 7.27 -0.38 9.17
N ALA A 70 7.50 -1.26 8.19
CA ALA A 70 8.43 -0.99 7.10
C ALA A 70 8.01 0.25 6.30
N GLU A 71 6.71 0.39 6.00
CA GLU A 71 6.18 1.54 5.26
C GLU A 71 6.31 2.85 6.04
N ILE A 72 6.00 2.82 7.35
CA ILE A 72 6.17 3.98 8.24
C ILE A 72 7.63 4.45 8.22
N LEU A 73 8.57 3.54 8.43
CA LEU A 73 10.01 3.88 8.43
C LEU A 73 10.44 4.43 7.07
N ASN A 74 9.96 3.83 5.97
CA ASN A 74 10.30 4.26 4.63
C ASN A 74 9.82 5.70 4.36
N HIS A 75 8.58 6.01 4.72
CA HIS A 75 8.03 7.37 4.63
C HIS A 75 8.82 8.37 5.49
N MET A 76 9.10 8.02 6.75
CA MET A 76 9.91 8.88 7.63
C MET A 76 11.30 9.17 7.04
N THR A 77 11.98 8.14 6.50
CA THR A 77 13.30 8.33 5.89
C THR A 77 13.23 9.14 4.61
N GLN A 78 12.20 8.97 3.77
CA GLN A 78 12.02 9.78 2.57
C GLN A 78 11.81 11.24 2.94
N ASP A 79 10.94 11.52 3.91
CA ASP A 79 10.69 12.88 4.38
C ASP A 79 11.94 13.49 5.01
N LEU A 80 12.71 12.72 5.79
CA LEU A 80 14.00 13.19 6.31
C LEU A 80 14.96 13.55 5.18
N VAL A 81 15.10 12.70 4.16
CA VAL A 81 16.03 12.93 3.04
C VAL A 81 15.61 14.15 2.21
N VAL A 82 14.32 14.28 1.91
CA VAL A 82 13.76 15.41 1.15
C VAL A 82 13.94 16.72 1.92
N ASN A 83 13.61 16.73 3.22
CA ASN A 83 13.70 17.93 4.04
C ASN A 83 15.14 18.28 4.46
N SER A 84 16.06 17.31 4.48
CA SER A 84 17.46 17.54 4.86
C SER A 84 18.28 18.26 3.78
N GLY A 85 17.74 18.50 2.58
CA GLY A 85 18.38 19.32 1.55
C GLY A 85 19.79 18.86 1.15
N ARG A 86 20.14 17.58 1.39
CA ARG A 86 21.46 17.06 1.02
C ARG A 86 21.44 16.77 -0.46
N ASN A 87 21.96 17.72 -1.23
CA ASN A 87 22.35 17.54 -2.62
C ASN A 87 23.17 16.23 -2.70
N LEU A 88 22.58 15.17 -3.25
CA LEU A 88 23.27 13.94 -3.57
C LEU A 88 24.08 14.22 -4.85
N ILE A 89 25.25 14.81 -4.66
CA ILE A 89 26.31 14.93 -5.68
C ILE A 89 27.17 13.68 -5.70
#